data_AF-A0AAE3TNV8-F1
#
_entry.id   AF-A0AAE3TNV8-F1
#
_cell.length_a   1.000
_cell.length_b   1.000
_cell.length_c   1.000
_cell.angle_alpha   90.00
_cell.angle_beta   90.00
_cell.angle_gamma   90.00
#
_symmetry.space_group_name_H-M   'P 1'
#
loop_
_entity.id
_entity.type
_entity.pdbx_description
1 polymer ?
#
loop_
_entity_poly.entity_id
_entity_poly.type
_entity_poly.pdbx_seq_one_letter_code
_entity_poly.pdbx_strand_id
1 'polypeptide(L)'
;MVFTEAVLKAGLHLDPPENRRVPTVVLASTLAFLAAVHLFFLGWNLGYTVSTDLLLGGIAVWTVAIVATRSPSRTTSAPSDSER
;
A
#
# COMPACT_ATOMS: atom_id res chain seq x y z
N MET A 1 11.28 -7.25 -8.21
CA MET A 1 9.92 -7.66 -7.78
C MET A 1 9.92 -8.87 -6.88
N VAL A 2 10.48 -10.01 -7.29
CA VAL A 2 10.47 -11.25 -6.48
C VAL A 2 11.10 -11.09 -5.09
N PHE A 3 12.24 -10.38 -4.99
CA PHE A 3 12.87 -10.10 -3.70
C PHE A 3 11.96 -9.27 -2.78
N THR A 4 11.39 -8.19 -3.30
CA THR A 4 10.43 -7.37 -2.56
C THR A 4 9.21 -8.17 -2.10
N GLU A 5 8.67 -9.02 -2.97
CA GLU A 5 7.56 -9.91 -2.65
C GLU A 5 7.91 -10.86 -1.50
N ALA A 6 9.11 -11.45 -1.53
CA ALA A 6 9.61 -12.31 -0.47
C ALA A 6 9.76 -11.57 0.87
N VAL A 7 10.30 -10.35 0.85
CA VAL A 7 10.42 -9.50 2.05
C VAL A 7 9.05 -9.11 2.60
N LEU A 8 8.09 -8.73 1.75
CA LEU A 8 6.73 -8.41 2.20
C LEU A 8 6.03 -9.63 2.79
N LYS A 9 6.14 -10.79 2.13
CA LYS A 9 5.58 -12.04 2.65
C LYS A 9 6.20 -12.41 4.00
N ALA A 10 7.51 -12.25 4.17
CA ALA A 10 8.17 -12.48 5.44
C ALA A 10 7.65 -11.53 6.54
N GLY A 11 7.53 -10.23 6.24
CA GLY A 11 6.97 -9.26 7.19
C GLY A 11 5.52 -9.57 7.58
N LEU A 12 4.67 -9.90 6.61
CA LEU A 12 3.28 -10.30 6.83
C LEU A 12 3.13 -11.64 7.56
N HIS A 13 4.16 -12.48 7.52
CA HIS A 13 4.19 -13.73 8.28
C HIS A 13 4.60 -13.50 9.74
N LEU A 14 5.51 -12.55 9.98
CA LEU A 14 5.94 -12.16 11.33
C LEU A 14 4.87 -11.35 12.07
N ASP A 15 4.12 -10.52 11.36
CA ASP A 15 2.99 -9.74 11.90
C ASP A 15 1.74 -9.94 11.03
N PRO A 16 0.96 -11.02 11.28
CA PRO A 16 -0.20 -11.34 10.47
C PRO A 16 -1.30 -10.30 10.68
N PRO A 17 -1.79 -9.64 9.61
CA PRO A 17 -2.82 -8.62 9.77
C PRO A 17 -4.19 -9.25 10.10
N GLU A 18 -4.94 -8.59 10.97
CA GLU A 18 -6.30 -8.99 11.41
C GLU A 18 -7.28 -9.14 10.23
N ASN A 19 -7.07 -8.39 9.15
CA ASN A 19 -7.90 -8.46 7.95
C ASN A 19 -7.15 -9.13 6.79
N ARG A 20 -7.73 -10.24 6.30
CA ARG A 20 -7.22 -11.05 5.18
C ARG A 20 -6.97 -10.29 3.87
N ARG A 21 -7.55 -9.09 3.69
CA ARG A 21 -7.34 -8.25 2.49
C ARG A 21 -6.07 -7.40 2.55
N VAL A 22 -5.58 -7.07 3.73
CA VAL A 22 -4.40 -6.19 3.94
C VAL A 22 -3.14 -6.75 3.26
N PRO A 23 -2.79 -8.05 3.37
CA PRO A 23 -1.63 -8.63 2.69
C PRO A 23 -1.64 -8.39 1.18
N THR A 24 -2.78 -8.65 0.54
CA THR A 24 -2.93 -8.57 -0.91
C THR A 24 -2.84 -7.13 -1.40
N VAL A 25 -3.49 -6.18 -0.70
CA VAL A 25 -3.46 -4.76 -1.07
C VAL A 25 -2.06 -4.20 -0.93
N VAL A 26 -1.39 -4.44 0.21
CA VAL A 26 -0.04 -3.94 0.45
C VAL A 26 0.95 -4.51 -0.59
N LEU A 27 0.84 -5.80 -0.90
CA LEU A 27 1.68 -6.45 -1.91
C LEU A 27 1.44 -5.87 -3.31
N ALA A 28 0.19 -5.79 -3.74
CA ALA A 28 -0.18 -5.28 -5.07
C ALA A 28 0.21 -3.81 -5.24
N SER A 29 -0.09 -2.95 -4.25
CA SER A 29 0.27 -1.54 -4.29
C SER A 29 1.78 -1.33 -4.34
N THR A 30 2.55 -2.10 -3.56
CA THR A 30 4.02 -1.98 -3.53
C THR A 30 4.66 -2.45 -4.83
N LEU A 31 4.22 -3.58 -5.37
CA LEU A 31 4.72 -4.07 -6.66
C LEU A 31 4.38 -3.11 -7.80
N ALA A 32 3.15 -2.60 -7.84
CA ALA A 32 2.73 -1.61 -8.82
C ALA A 32 3.55 -0.31 -8.73
N PHE A 33 3.77 0.19 -7.52
CA PHE A 33 4.59 1.38 -7.29
C PHE A 33 6.04 1.18 -7.76
N LEU A 34 6.67 0.07 -7.38
CA LEU A 34 8.04 -0.23 -7.81
C LEU A 34 8.14 -0.41 -9.33
N ALA A 35 7.11 -0.94 -9.98
CA ALA A 35 7.07 -1.07 -11.44
C ALA A 35 7.03 0.30 -12.10
N ALA A 36 6.19 1.22 -11.58
CA ALA A 36 6.13 2.59 -12.04
C ALA A 36 7.47 3.32 -11.85
N VAL A 37 8.14 3.12 -10.71
CA VAL A 37 9.49 3.69 -10.47
C VAL A 37 10.53 3.15 -11.46
N HIS A 38 10.51 1.85 -11.76
CA HIS A 38 11.43 1.29 -12.77
C HIS A 38 11.17 1.86 -14.17
N LEU A 39 9.91 2.00 -14.57
CA LEU A 39 9.54 2.62 -15.85
C LEU A 39 9.93 4.11 -15.89
N PHE A 40 9.80 4.82 -14.78
CA PHE A 40 10.24 6.21 -14.64
C PHE A 40 11.75 6.33 -14.90
N PHE A 41 12.55 5.51 -14.23
CA PHE A 41 14.00 5.51 -14.44
C PHE A 41 14.41 5.02 -15.83
N LEU A 42 13.66 4.07 -16.40
CA LEU A 42 13.88 3.64 -17.78
C LEU A 42 13.62 4.79 -18.75
N GLY A 43 12.51 5.52 -18.61
CA GLY A 43 12.21 6.69 -19.42
C GLY A 43 13.28 7.78 -19.30
N TRP A 44 13.73 8.07 -18.08
CA TRP A 44 14.84 9.02 -17.88
C TRP A 44 16.12 8.50 -18.55
N ASN A 45 16.46 7.22 -18.40
CA ASN A 45 17.63 6.64 -19.01
C ASN A 45 17.60 6.72 -20.55
N LEU A 46 16.41 6.62 -21.17
CA LEU A 46 16.21 6.83 -22.61
C LEU A 46 16.30 8.31 -23.04
N GLY A 47 16.50 9.24 -22.10
CA GLY A 47 16.62 10.68 -22.37
C GLY A 47 15.28 11.43 -22.41
N TYR A 48 14.17 10.79 -21.99
CA TYR A 48 12.91 11.50 -21.85
C TYR A 48 12.96 12.47 -20.67
N THR A 49 12.31 13.62 -20.82
CA THR A 49 12.06 14.55 -19.71
C THR A 49 10.99 13.97 -18.81
N VAL A 50 11.40 13.45 -17.66
CA VAL A 50 10.49 12.83 -16.70
C VAL A 50 10.25 13.78 -15.53
N SER A 51 8.98 14.10 -15.25
CA SER A 51 8.61 15.06 -14.20
C SER A 51 8.71 14.44 -12.81
N THR A 52 9.48 15.06 -11.92
CA THR A 52 9.60 14.67 -10.51
C THR A 52 8.25 14.76 -9.78
N ASP A 53 7.36 15.66 -10.20
CA ASP A 53 6.01 15.78 -9.61
C ASP A 53 5.18 14.52 -9.83
N LEU A 54 5.40 13.81 -10.94
CA LEU A 54 4.73 12.55 -11.27
C LEU A 54 5.20 11.42 -10.32
N LEU A 55 6.49 11.41 -9.99
CA LEU A 55 7.04 10.50 -8.97
C LEU A 55 6.46 10.83 -7.58
N LEU A 56 6.42 12.11 -7.21
CA LEU A 56 5.84 12.56 -5.94
C LEU A 56 4.36 12.18 -5.82
N GLY A 57 3.58 12.40 -6.88
CA GLY A 57 2.18 12.01 -6.96
C GLY A 57 2.01 10.49 -6.83
N GLY A 58 2.87 9.70 -7.48
CA GLY A 58 2.89 8.25 -7.34
C GLY A 58 3.17 7.79 -5.90
N ILE A 59 4.12 8.44 -5.22
CA ILE A 59 4.41 8.18 -3.79
C ILE A 59 3.18 8.52 -2.94
N ALA A 60 2.57 9.68 -3.14
CA ALA A 60 1.40 10.10 -2.39
C ALA A 60 0.22 9.12 -2.54
N VAL A 61 -0.08 8.69 -3.77
CA VAL A 61 -1.13 7.69 -4.04
C VAL A 61 -0.81 6.35 -3.37
N TRP A 62 0.45 5.89 -3.45
CA TRP A 62 0.88 4.66 -2.80
C TRP A 62 0.74 4.75 -1.27
N THR A 63 1.15 5.86 -0.66
CA THR A 63 0.97 6.09 0.79
C THR A 63 -0.50 6.08 1.18
N VAL A 64 -1.38 6.74 0.44
CA VAL A 64 -2.82 6.72 0.70
C VAL A 64 -3.37 5.31 0.61
N ALA A 65 -2.97 4.53 -0.40
CA ALA A 65 -3.42 3.15 -0.57
C ALA A 65 -3.03 2.26 0.62
N ILE A 66 -1.80 2.40 1.14
CA ILE A 66 -1.36 1.66 2.33
C ILE A 66 -2.11 2.13 3.58
N VAL A 67 -2.21 3.43 3.82
CA VAL A 67 -2.87 3.96 5.03
C VAL A 67 -4.37 3.62 5.05
N ALA A 68 -5.04 3.61 3.89
CA ALA A 68 -6.44 3.22 3.78
C ALA A 68 -6.71 1.78 4.28
N THR A 69 -5.72 0.88 4.20
CA THR A 69 -5.86 -0.48 4.75
C THR A 69 -5.98 -0.51 6.28
N ARG A 70 -5.52 0.54 6.96
CA ARG A 70 -5.51 0.64 8.43
C ARG A 70 -6.84 1.13 9.02
N SER A 71 -7.81 1.57 8.22
CA SER A 71 -9.01 2.21 8.77
C SER A 71 -9.80 1.22 9.65
N PRO A 72 -9.85 1.42 10.98
CA PRO A 72 -10.65 0.60 11.84
C PRO A 72 -12.11 0.92 11.53
N SER A 73 -12.87 -0.11 11.16
CA SER A 73 -14.32 -0.06 11.15
C SER A 73 -14.78 0.57 12.46
N ARG A 74 -15.49 1.71 12.37
CA ARG A 74 -16.22 2.34 13.48
C ARG A 74 -16.94 1.23 14.27
N THR A 75 -16.44 0.92 15.45
CA THR A 75 -17.22 0.26 16.50
C THR A 75 -18.23 1.30 16.98
N THR A 76 -19.36 1.39 16.29
CA THR A 76 -20.57 1.92 16.90
C THR A 76 -21.05 0.87 17.89
N SER A 77 -20.43 0.82 19.06
CA SER A 77 -21.05 0.24 20.24
C SER A 77 -22.08 1.25 20.74
N ALA A 78 -23.33 1.13 20.25
CA ALA A 78 -24.45 1.78 20.91
C ALA A 78 -24.75 1.03 22.23
N PRO A 79 -25.10 1.75 23.30
CA PRO A 79 -25.16 1.23 24.66
C PRO A 79 -26.32 0.24 24.84
N SER A 80 -26.12 -0.72 25.73
CA SER A 80 -27.13 -1.71 26.14
C SER A 80 -28.37 -1.03 26.72
N ASP A 81 -29.47 -1.06 25.97
CA ASP A 81 -30.81 -0.89 26.54
C ASP A 81 -31.14 -2.15 27.37
N SER A 82 -30.59 -2.18 28.57
CA SER A 82 -30.99 -3.08 29.65
C SER A 82 -31.32 -2.25 30.89
N GLU A 83 -32.09 -1.17 30.74
CA GLU A 83 -32.72 -0.48 31.86
C GLU A 83 -33.88 0.40 31.37
N ARG A 84 -35.05 -0.21 31.19
CA ARG A 84 -36.36 0.26 31.69
C ARG A 84 -37.50 -0.66 31.28
#